data_AF-T1CK25-F1
#
_entry.id   AF-T1CK25-F1
#
_cell.length_a   1.000
_cell.length_b   1.000
_cell.length_c   1.000
_cell.angle_alpha   90.00
_cell.angle_beta   90.00
_cell.angle_gamma   90.00
#
_symmetry.space_group_name_H-M   'P 1'
#
loop_
_entity.id
_entity.type
_entity.pdbx_description
1 polymer ?
#
loop_
_entity_poly.entity_id
_entity_poly.type
_entity_poly.pdbx_seq_one_letter_code
_entity_poly.pdbx_strand_id
1 'polypeptide(L)' 'MATSKFKVVLVYPDLLGTYGDSGNAEILVRRATLRGVDAELRVVHSQERLDDSGDVYVLGGGEDGPQQAAVDALRRDGV' A
#
# COMPACT_ATOMS: atom_id res chain seq x y z
N MET A 1 -19.35 -18.55 -6.04
CA MET A 1 -19.17 -17.45 -5.08
C MET A 1 -17.81 -16.85 -5.36
N ALA A 2 -17.71 -15.53 -5.59
CA ALA A 2 -16.41 -14.88 -5.71
C ALA A 2 -15.77 -14.87 -4.32
N THR A 3 -14.64 -15.56 -4.16
CA THR A 3 -13.83 -15.47 -2.95
C THR A 3 -13.14 -14.11 -2.96
N SER A 4 -13.53 -13.19 -2.08
CA SER A 4 -12.84 -11.92 -1.93
C SER A 4 -11.43 -12.18 -1.41
N LYS A 5 -10.42 -11.71 -2.14
CA LYS A 5 -9.01 -11.77 -1.71
C LYS A 5 -8.75 -10.74 -0.62
N PHE A 6 -7.92 -11.09 0.34
CA PHE A 6 -7.34 -10.16 1.30
C PHE A 6 -6.34 -9.24 0.59
N LYS A 7 -6.65 -7.96 0.50
CA LYS A 7 -5.88 -6.95 -0.25
C LYS A 7 -4.98 -6.16 0.67
N VAL A 8 -3.67 -6.35 0.48
CA VAL A 8 -2.65 -5.49 1.05
C VAL A 8 -2.32 -4.41 0.03
N VAL A 9 -2.46 -3.15 0.39
CA VAL A 9 -2.19 -1.99 -0.48
C VAL A 9 -0.88 -1.33 -0.05
N LEU A 10 0.13 -1.31 -0.91
CA LEU A 10 1.36 -0.54 -0.70
C LEU A 10 1.18 0.87 -1.26
N VAL A 11 1.26 1.87 -0.39
CA VAL A 11 0.93 3.26 -0.72
C VAL A 11 2.19 4.03 -1.11
N TYR A 12 2.19 4.55 -2.34
CA TYR A 12 3.16 5.47 -2.92
C TYR A 12 4.64 5.10 -2.70
N PRO A 13 5.08 3.86 -3.03
CA PRO A 13 6.47 3.45 -2.79
C PRO A 13 7.49 4.24 -3.62
N ASP A 14 7.05 4.93 -4.67
CA ASP A 14 7.85 5.87 -5.46
C ASP A 14 8.19 7.16 -4.69
N LEU A 15 7.40 7.53 -3.68
CA LEU A 15 7.68 8.66 -2.78
C LEU A 15 8.12 8.20 -1.38
N LEU A 16 7.59 7.07 -0.89
CA LEU A 16 7.68 6.61 0.50
C LEU A 16 8.45 5.29 0.62
N GLY A 17 9.41 5.06 -0.28
CA GLY A 17 10.19 3.82 -0.34
C GLY A 17 11.47 3.79 0.50
N THR A 18 11.79 4.86 1.25
CA THR A 18 13.11 5.05 1.88
C THR A 18 13.41 4.03 2.98
N TYR A 19 12.38 3.55 3.69
CA TYR A 19 12.54 2.74 4.89
C TYR A 19 12.15 1.26 4.72
N GLY A 20 12.09 0.77 3.48
CA GLY A 20 11.95 -0.66 3.19
C GLY A 20 10.53 -1.22 3.35
N ASP A 21 9.51 -0.36 3.32
CA ASP A 21 8.11 -0.73 3.56
C ASP A 21 7.51 -1.68 2.52
N SER A 22 8.10 -1.77 1.33
CA SER A 22 7.77 -2.83 0.36
C SER A 22 7.93 -4.23 0.96
N GLY A 23 8.96 -4.43 1.80
CA GLY A 23 9.16 -5.69 2.51
C GLY A 23 8.07 -5.98 3.54
N ASN A 24 7.52 -4.95 4.19
CA ASN A 24 6.37 -5.08 5.09
C ASN A 24 5.12 -5.52 4.33
N ALA A 25 4.86 -4.96 3.14
CA ALA A 25 3.74 -5.36 2.31
C ALA A 25 3.87 -6.80 1.79
N GLU A 26 5.06 -7.17 1.30
CA GLU A 26 5.35 -8.52 0.82
C GLU A 26 5.19 -9.58 1.92
N ILE A 27 5.71 -9.31 3.13
CA ILE A 27 5.62 -10.28 4.22
C ILE A 27 4.19 -10.44 4.71
N LEU A 28 3.34 -9.39 4.69
CA LEU A 28 1.93 -9.50 5.02
C LEU A 28 1.19 -10.46 4.08
N VAL A 29 1.38 -10.30 2.76
CA VAL A 29 0.79 -11.21 1.77
C VAL A 29 1.31 -12.63 1.98
N ARG A 30 2.63 -12.81 2.12
CA ARG A 30 3.23 -14.14 2.35
C ARG A 30 2.65 -14.81 3.60
N ARG A 31 2.49 -14.06 4.69
CA ARG A 31 1.99 -14.54 5.98
C ARG A 31 0.50 -14.86 5.92
N ALA A 32 -0.29 -14.14 5.13
CA ALA A 32 -1.70 -14.47 4.87
C ALA A 32 -1.82 -15.78 4.08
N THR A 33 -1.07 -15.91 2.98
CA THR A 33 -1.06 -17.12 2.14
C THR A 33 -0.63 -18.36 2.93
N LEU A 34 0.39 -18.25 3.79
CA LEU A 34 0.84 -19.35 4.67
C LEU A 34 -0.23 -19.84 5.66
N ARG A 35 -1.29 -19.05 5.88
CA ARG A 35 -2.43 -19.40 6.74
C ARG A 35 -3.67 -19.82 5.96
N GLY A 36 -3.54 -20.04 4.65
CA GLY A 36 -4.67 -20.42 3.79
C GLY A 36 -5.61 -19.26 3.46
N VAL A 37 -5.20 -18.01 3.67
CA VAL A 37 -5.96 -16.82 3.24
C VAL A 37 -5.48 -16.44 1.84
N ASP A 38 -6.39 -16.40 0.87
CA ASP A 38 -6.10 -15.88 -0.48
C ASP A 38 -5.84 -14.37 -0.36
N ALA A 39 -4.65 -13.94 -0.76
CA ALA A 39 -4.17 -12.58 -0.53
C ALA A 39 -3.44 -12.05 -1.75
N GLU A 40 -3.56 -10.74 -2.00
CA GLU A 40 -2.88 -10.05 -3.09
C GLU A 40 -2.24 -8.73 -2.64
N LEU A 41 -1.15 -8.38 -3.30
CA LEU A 41 -0.50 -7.08 -3.14
C LEU A 41 -0.98 -6.15 -4.26
N ARG A 42 -1.56 -5.01 -3.90
CA ARG A 42 -1.85 -3.89 -4.80
C ARG A 42 -0.84 -2.79 -4.52
N VAL A 43 -0.05 -2.43 -5.51
CA VAL A 43 0.84 -1.26 -5.43
C VAL A 43 0.10 -0.08 -6.03
N VAL A 44 0.08 1.05 -5.33
CA VAL A 44 -0.51 2.30 -5.82
C VAL A 44 0.61 3.34 -5.83
N HIS A 45 0.99 3.82 -7.01
CA HIS A 45 1.98 4.88 -7.15
C HIS A 45 1.37 6.26 -6.92
N SER A 46 2.19 7.27 -6.63
CA SER A 46 1.71 8.64 -6.33
C SER A 46 0.96 9.35 -7.47
N GLN A 47 1.04 8.80 -8.69
CA GLN A 47 0.30 9.26 -9.88
C GLN A 47 -1.06 8.58 -10.04
N GLU A 48 -1.33 7.53 -9.24
CA GLU A 48 -2.58 6.78 -9.24
C GLU A 48 -3.44 7.21 -8.04
N ARG A 49 -4.76 7.16 -8.21
CA ARG A 49 -5.70 7.44 -7.13
C ARG A 49 -5.69 6.29 -6.13
N LEU A 50 -5.50 6.60 -4.85
CA LEU A 50 -5.75 5.65 -3.77
C LEU A 50 -7.26 5.47 -3.58
N ASP A 51 -7.71 4.22 -3.64
CA ASP A 51 -9.11 3.82 -3.41
C ASP A 51 -9.28 3.17 -2.02
N ASP A 52 -10.52 2.97 -1.60
CA ASP A 52 -10.89 2.36 -0.32
C ASP A 52 -11.06 0.84 -0.40
N SER A 53 -10.58 0.20 -1.46
CA SER A 53 -10.83 -1.22 -1.73
C SER A 53 -9.89 -2.20 -1.00
N GLY A 54 -8.88 -1.70 -0.29
CA GLY A 54 -7.90 -2.47 0.48
C GLY A 54 -8.36 -2.84 1.89
N ASP A 55 -7.91 -3.99 2.39
CA ASP A 55 -8.14 -4.44 3.76
C ASP A 55 -7.05 -3.91 4.72
N VAL A 56 -5.82 -3.78 4.23
CA VAL A 56 -4.67 -3.22 4.97
C VAL A 56 -3.88 -2.31 4.05
N TYR A 57 -3.56 -1.11 4.53
CA TYR A 57 -2.71 -0.14 3.84
C TYR A 57 -1.35 -0.08 4.53
N VAL A 58 -0.29 -0.31 3.75
CA VAL A 58 1.09 -0.18 4.16
C VAL A 58 1.59 1.17 3.64
N LEU A 59 1.73 2.11 4.56
CA LEU A 59 2.26 3.44 4.31
C LEU A 59 3.70 3.48 4.81
N GLY A 60 4.63 3.73 3.90
CA GLY A 60 6.03 3.90 4.26
C GLY A 60 6.37 5.32 4.69
N GLY A 61 7.68 5.61 4.72
CA GLY A 61 8.19 6.96 4.92
C GLY A 61 9.16 7.39 3.81
N GLY A 62 9.19 8.69 3.57
CA GLY A 62 10.14 9.35 2.69
C GLY A 62 10.89 10.46 3.43
N GLU A 63 11.85 11.06 2.73
CA GLU A 63 12.46 12.32 3.17
C GLU A 63 11.44 13.47 3.11
N ASP A 64 11.73 14.62 3.72
CA ASP A 64 10.80 15.74 3.86
C ASP A 64 10.05 16.12 2.56
N GLY A 65 10.78 16.19 1.43
CA GLY A 65 10.20 16.52 0.13
C GLY A 65 9.19 15.48 -0.38
N PRO A 66 9.61 14.22 -0.61
CA PRO A 66 8.71 13.13 -1.00
C PRO A 66 7.57 12.89 0.00
N GLN A 67 7.82 13.03 1.31
CA GLN A 67 6.80 12.91 2.35
C GLN A 67 5.72 13.99 2.19
N GLN A 68 6.12 15.25 1.95
CA GLN A 68 5.18 16.34 1.70
C GLN A 68 4.39 16.11 0.40
N ALA A 69 5.04 15.65 -0.67
CA ALA A 69 4.39 15.33 -1.93
C ALA A 69 3.33 14.20 -1.77
N ALA A 70 3.62 13.19 -0.93
CA ALA A 70 2.68 12.14 -0.61
C ALA A 70 1.46 12.66 0.17
N VAL A 71 1.66 13.54 1.16
CA VAL A 71 0.57 14.20 1.89
C VAL A 71 -0.33 14.98 0.94
N ASP A 72 0.26 15.73 0.01
CA ASP A 72 -0.51 16.51 -0.96
C ASP A 72 -1.25 15.61 -1.97
N ALA A 73 -0.72 14.42 -2.27
CA ALA A 73 -1.41 13.42 -3.09
C ALA A 73 -2.62 12.80 -2.36
N LEU A 74 -2.44 12.36 -1.11
CA LEU A 74 -3.55 11.80 -0.31
C LEU A 74 -4.70 12.79 -0.14
N ARG A 75 -4.39 14.07 0.13
CA ARG A 75 -5.39 15.15 0.21
C ARG A 75 -6.19 15.33 -1.07
N ARG A 76 -5.56 15.15 -2.26
CA ARG A 76 -6.26 15.21 -3.55
C ARG A 76 -7.20 14.03 -3.74
N ASP A 77 -6.85 12.86 -3.22
CA ASP A 77 -7.66 11.64 -3.33
C ASP A 77 -8.85 11.62 -2.35
N GLY A 78 -8.84 12.52 -1.35
CA GLY A 78 -9.90 12.66 -0.35
C GLY A 78 -9.72 11.73 0.85
N VAL A 79 -8.48 11.31 1.12
CA VAL A 79 -8.07 10.40 2.20
C VAL A 79 -7.25 11.14 3.24
#